data_AF-A0A952X858-F1
#
_entry.id   AF-A0A952X858-F1
#
_cell.length_a   1.000
_cell.length_b   1.000
_cell.length_c   1.000
_cell.angle_alpha   90.00
_cell.angle_beta   90.00
_cell.angle_gamma   90.00
#
_symmetry.space_group_name_H-M   'P 1'
#
loop_
_entity.id
_entity.type
_entity.pdbx_description
1 polymer ?
#
loop_
_entity_poly.entity_id
_entity_poly.type
_entity_poly.pdbx_seq_one_letter_code
_entity_poly.pdbx_strand_id
1 'polypeptide(L)'
;MTPAHESRPTTHATPAHDQASSSNDKGFDTYDGPDARVFTSDRKDNCSKGESPIWKGFKPYRGAVKTNGLSGKSKEYYQWDFTHNDIEVYDSNFNHRGSMDPVTGNIYKPAKPRKIDK
;
A
#
# COMPACT_ATOMS: atom_id res chain seq x y z
N MET A 1 -32.51 26.27 -27.29
CA MET A 1 -32.60 24.81 -27.09
C MET A 1 -31.18 24.29 -26.91
N THR A 2 -30.77 24.06 -25.66
CA THR A 2 -29.46 23.48 -25.29
C THR A 2 -29.66 22.00 -24.98
N PRO A 3 -28.81 21.07 -25.46
CA PRO A 3 -28.91 19.69 -25.06
C PRO A 3 -28.33 19.49 -23.65
N ALA A 4 -29.01 18.65 -22.88
CA ALA A 4 -28.68 18.25 -21.53
C ALA A 4 -27.39 17.41 -21.49
N HIS A 5 -26.55 17.67 -20.50
CA HIS A 5 -25.37 16.86 -20.22
C HIS A 5 -25.79 15.67 -19.35
N GLU A 6 -25.96 14.51 -19.99
CA GLU A 6 -26.32 13.27 -19.31
C GLU A 6 -25.14 12.77 -18.48
N SER A 7 -25.35 12.69 -17.17
CA SER A 7 -24.37 12.13 -16.22
C SER A 7 -24.50 10.62 -16.23
N ARG A 8 -23.43 9.92 -16.67
CA ARG A 8 -23.37 8.46 -16.61
C ARG A 8 -23.15 8.02 -15.15
N PRO A 9 -23.98 7.12 -14.59
CA PRO A 9 -23.67 6.48 -13.32
C PRO A 9 -22.55 5.45 -13.52
N THR A 10 -21.41 5.63 -12.86
CA THR A 10 -20.37 4.60 -12.79
C THR A 10 -20.77 3.59 -11.72
N THR A 11 -21.42 2.51 -12.15
CA THR A 11 -21.62 1.32 -11.33
C THR A 11 -20.29 0.58 -11.19
N HIS A 12 -19.63 0.72 -10.03
CA HIS A 12 -18.56 -0.21 -9.66
C HIS A 12 -19.18 -1.52 -9.19
N ALA A 13 -19.49 -2.39 -10.15
CA ALA A 13 -19.70 -3.80 -9.87
C ALA A 13 -18.34 -4.41 -9.50
N THR A 14 -18.20 -4.87 -8.27
CA THR A 14 -17.10 -5.72 -7.81
C THR A 14 -17.22 -7.10 -8.45
N PRO A 15 -16.24 -7.58 -9.23
CA PRO A 15 -16.11 -9.01 -9.45
C PRO A 15 -15.47 -9.60 -8.19
N ALA A 16 -16.16 -10.58 -7.58
CA ALA A 16 -15.56 -11.50 -6.65
C ALA A 16 -14.40 -12.20 -7.37
N HIS A 17 -13.16 -11.80 -7.09
CA HIS A 17 -12.00 -12.52 -7.56
C HIS A 17 -11.68 -13.59 -6.53
N ASP A 18 -11.99 -14.81 -6.95
CA ASP A 18 -11.56 -16.07 -6.39
C ASP A 18 -10.08 -16.03 -5.96
N GLN A 19 -9.82 -16.57 -4.78
CA GLN A 19 -8.49 -16.65 -4.19
C GLN A 19 -7.65 -17.67 -4.97
N ALA A 20 -6.97 -17.22 -6.02
CA ALA A 20 -5.86 -17.97 -6.58
C ALA A 20 -4.56 -17.52 -5.89
N SER A 21 -4.25 -18.16 -4.76
CA SER A 21 -2.90 -18.15 -4.18
C SER A 21 -1.94 -18.80 -5.17
N SER A 22 -1.39 -18.02 -6.11
CA SER A 22 -0.26 -18.48 -6.92
C SER A 22 1.03 -18.11 -6.19
N SER A 23 1.33 -18.91 -5.17
CA SER A 23 2.66 -18.98 -4.59
C SER A 23 3.60 -19.53 -5.66
N ASN A 24 4.46 -18.65 -6.20
CA ASN A 24 5.54 -19.04 -7.08
C ASN A 24 6.65 -19.64 -6.21
N ASP A 25 6.44 -20.89 -5.77
CA ASP A 25 7.42 -21.73 -5.08
C ASP A 25 8.59 -21.98 -6.03
N LYS A 26 9.67 -21.22 -5.84
CA LYS A 26 10.97 -21.60 -6.38
C LYS A 26 11.61 -22.49 -5.33
N GLY A 27 11.63 -23.79 -5.62
CA GLY A 27 12.23 -24.82 -4.79
C GLY A 27 13.59 -24.41 -4.24
N PHE A 28 13.69 -24.47 -2.93
CA PHE A 28 14.95 -24.46 -2.20
C PHE A 28 15.21 -25.90 -1.75
N ASP A 29 16.23 -26.54 -2.32
CA ASP A 29 16.72 -27.86 -1.94
C ASP A 29 16.91 -27.94 -0.41
N THR A 30 16.12 -28.78 0.24
CA THR A 30 16.26 -29.08 1.67
C THR A 30 17.51 -29.91 1.91
N TYR A 31 18.57 -29.26 2.41
CA TYR A 31 19.64 -29.95 3.13
C TYR A 31 19.24 -30.10 4.60
N ASP A 32 18.96 -31.35 4.99
CA ASP A 32 18.63 -31.77 6.35
C ASP A 32 19.93 -31.86 7.18
N GLY A 33 20.17 -30.84 8.01
CA GLY A 33 21.32 -30.75 8.92
C GLY A 33 20.87 -30.23 10.29
N PRO A 34 21.34 -30.83 11.41
CA PRO A 34 20.74 -30.64 12.74
C PRO A 34 21.07 -29.31 13.45
N ASP A 35 21.49 -28.26 12.72
CA ASP A 35 21.78 -26.92 13.28
C ASP A 35 21.01 -25.81 12.56
N ALA A 36 19.81 -26.14 12.07
CA ALA A 36 18.93 -25.20 11.38
C ALA A 36 18.41 -24.13 12.36
N ARG A 37 19.10 -23.00 12.42
CA ARG A 37 18.52 -21.72 12.86
C ARG A 37 17.19 -21.57 12.15
N VAL A 38 16.09 -21.64 12.89
CA VAL A 38 14.75 -21.41 12.37
C VAL A 38 14.73 -19.97 11.83
N PHE A 39 14.88 -19.81 10.51
CA PHE A 39 14.62 -18.55 9.84
C PHE A 39 13.10 -18.37 9.79
N THR A 40 12.49 -18.00 10.92
CA THR A 40 11.12 -17.49 10.92
C THR A 40 11.15 -16.16 10.18
N SER A 41 10.76 -16.20 8.91
CA SER A 41 10.60 -15.03 8.07
C SER A 41 9.40 -14.21 8.54
N ASP A 42 9.56 -13.47 9.65
CA ASP A 42 8.58 -12.50 10.16
C ASP A 42 8.45 -11.27 9.23
N ARG A 43 9.26 -11.20 8.18
CA ARG A 43 9.16 -10.16 7.15
C ARG A 43 8.07 -10.54 6.17
N LYS A 44 6.97 -9.79 6.21
CA LYS A 44 5.96 -9.81 5.16
C LYS A 44 6.56 -9.18 3.90
N ASP A 45 7.04 -10.00 2.97
CA ASP A 45 7.54 -9.53 1.68
C ASP A 45 6.37 -9.05 0.81
N ASN A 46 6.08 -7.76 0.92
CA ASN A 46 5.10 -7.08 0.09
C ASN A 46 5.66 -6.83 -1.33
N CYS A 47 4.78 -6.49 -2.28
CA CYS A 47 5.19 -6.18 -3.65
C CYS A 47 6.15 -4.98 -3.71
N SER A 48 6.92 -4.89 -4.78
CA SER A 48 7.82 -3.75 -4.95
C SER A 48 7.06 -2.43 -5.16
N LYS A 49 7.73 -1.31 -4.89
CA LYS A 49 7.18 0.05 -5.11
C LYS A 49 6.62 0.25 -6.51
N GLY A 50 7.31 -0.30 -7.50
CA GLY A 50 6.96 -0.19 -8.91
C GLY A 50 5.81 -1.11 -9.33
N GLU A 51 5.41 -2.06 -8.49
CA GLU A 51 4.31 -2.99 -8.77
C GLU A 51 3.03 -2.62 -8.01
N SER A 52 3.16 -1.89 -6.90
CA SER A 52 2.03 -1.43 -6.10
C SER A 52 0.99 -0.63 -6.90
N PRO A 53 -0.25 -1.14 -7.07
CA PRO A 53 -1.33 -0.40 -7.72
C PRO A 53 -1.75 0.83 -6.88
N ILE A 54 -1.75 0.68 -5.55
CA ILE A 54 -2.08 1.75 -4.61
C ILE A 54 -1.08 2.91 -4.74
N TRP A 55 0.22 2.61 -4.68
CA TRP A 55 1.26 3.63 -4.79
C TRP A 55 1.21 4.36 -6.14
N LYS A 56 0.96 3.65 -7.24
CA LYS A 56 0.81 4.24 -8.58
C LYS A 56 -0.37 5.21 -8.67
N GLY A 57 -1.48 4.92 -7.99
CA GLY A 57 -2.68 5.74 -8.00
C GLY A 57 -2.53 7.10 -7.27
N PHE A 58 -1.57 7.22 -6.35
CA PHE A 58 -1.37 8.47 -5.62
C PHE A 58 -0.68 9.55 -6.46
N LYS A 59 -1.06 10.80 -6.19
CA LYS A 59 -0.53 12.01 -6.84
C LYS A 59 0.80 12.42 -6.20
N PRO A 60 1.77 12.96 -6.97
CA PRO A 60 2.98 13.53 -6.39
C PRO A 60 2.66 14.73 -5.50
N TYR A 61 3.43 14.91 -4.42
CA TYR A 61 3.35 16.10 -3.56
C TYR A 61 4.69 16.84 -3.48
N ARG A 62 5.66 16.28 -2.75
CA ARG A 62 6.99 16.87 -2.57
C ARG A 62 8.02 15.77 -2.35
N GLY A 63 9.14 15.81 -3.07
CA GLY A 63 10.20 14.81 -2.96
C GLY A 63 9.65 13.40 -3.16
N ALA A 64 9.91 12.50 -2.22
CA ALA A 64 9.42 11.12 -2.24
C ALA A 64 7.98 10.94 -1.71
N VAL A 65 7.31 12.03 -1.33
CA VAL A 65 5.97 12.01 -0.72
C VAL A 65 4.89 12.13 -1.80
N LYS A 66 3.85 11.31 -1.65
CA LYS A 66 2.63 11.35 -2.45
C LYS A 66 1.42 11.75 -1.62
N THR A 67 0.29 12.01 -2.27
CA THR A 67 -0.97 12.41 -1.66
C THR A 67 -2.18 11.84 -2.38
N ASN A 68 -3.32 11.76 -1.71
CA ASN A 68 -4.61 11.43 -2.32
C ASN A 68 -5.17 12.58 -3.16
N GLY A 69 -4.57 13.76 -3.07
CA GLY A 69 -4.98 14.95 -3.81
C GLY A 69 -6.25 15.62 -3.28
N LEU A 70 -6.72 15.20 -2.10
CA LEU A 70 -7.81 15.86 -1.39
C LEU A 70 -7.30 17.06 -0.57
N SER A 71 -8.24 17.83 -0.04
CA SER A 71 -7.99 19.05 0.73
C SER A 71 -8.55 18.94 2.14
N GLY A 72 -8.08 19.81 3.04
CA GLY A 72 -8.55 19.87 4.43
C GLY A 72 -8.24 18.59 5.21
N LYS A 73 -9.17 18.18 6.09
CA LYS A 73 -9.00 17.01 6.98
C LYS A 73 -8.97 15.67 6.24
N SER A 74 -9.49 15.62 5.01
CA SER A 74 -9.47 14.43 4.17
C SER A 74 -8.16 14.26 3.40
N LYS A 75 -7.25 15.25 3.49
CA LYS A 75 -5.94 15.16 2.86
C LYS A 75 -5.07 14.17 3.61
N GLU A 76 -4.44 13.29 2.86
CA GLU A 76 -3.47 12.33 3.37
C GLU A 76 -2.17 12.40 2.57
N TYR A 77 -1.10 11.97 3.22
CA TYR A 77 0.23 11.86 2.63
C TYR A 77 0.76 10.44 2.77
N TYR A 78 1.57 10.03 1.80
CA TYR A 78 2.07 8.67 1.69
C TYR A 78 3.55 8.66 1.39
N GLN A 79 4.28 7.78 2.07
CA GLN A 79 5.70 7.53 1.80
C GLN A 79 5.94 6.03 1.68
N TRP A 80 6.79 5.64 0.73
CA TRP A 80 7.20 4.25 0.60
C TRP A 80 8.24 3.90 1.65
N ASP A 81 8.03 2.81 2.39
CA ASP A 81 9.03 2.24 3.30
C ASP A 81 9.78 1.10 2.59
N PHE A 82 11.04 1.34 2.25
CA PHE A 82 11.90 0.34 1.59
C PHE A 82 12.33 -0.80 2.53
N THR A 83 12.18 -0.64 3.83
CA THR A 83 12.55 -1.67 4.82
C THR A 83 11.51 -2.78 4.89
N HIS A 84 10.24 -2.44 4.63
CA HIS A 84 9.09 -3.33 4.80
C HIS A 84 8.24 -3.48 3.53
N ASN A 85 8.62 -2.80 2.45
CA ASN A 85 7.89 -2.75 1.19
C ASN A 85 6.41 -2.37 1.35
N ASP A 86 6.09 -1.50 2.30
CA ASP A 86 4.73 -1.01 2.53
C ASP A 86 4.66 0.53 2.44
N ILE A 87 3.45 1.06 2.62
CA ILE A 87 3.17 2.49 2.47
C ILE A 87 2.90 3.08 3.86
N GLU A 88 3.76 3.98 4.33
CA GLU A 88 3.50 4.76 5.53
C GLU A 88 2.45 5.84 5.23
N VAL A 89 1.39 5.89 6.04
CA VAL A 89 0.24 6.80 5.87
C VAL A 89 0.31 7.92 6.90
N TYR A 90 -0.01 9.13 6.48
CA TYR A 90 -0.04 10.32 7.34
C TYR A 90 -1.31 11.15 7.12
N ASP A 91 -1.82 11.74 8.21
CA ASP A 91 -2.97 12.65 8.15
C ASP A 91 -2.59 14.04 7.59
N SER A 92 -3.58 14.93 7.50
CA SER A 92 -3.39 16.30 6.98
C SER A 92 -2.38 17.14 7.79
N ASN A 93 -2.10 16.75 9.04
CA ASN A 93 -1.15 17.37 9.94
C ASN A 93 0.20 16.64 9.98
N PHE A 94 0.42 15.70 9.06
CA PHE A 94 1.63 14.87 8.96
C PHE A 94 1.83 13.93 10.15
N ASN A 95 0.79 13.60 10.92
CA ASN A 95 0.87 12.59 11.96
C ASN A 95 0.76 11.20 11.33
N HIS A 96 1.64 10.28 11.72
CA HIS A 96 1.62 8.91 11.23
C HIS A 96 0.34 8.17 11.65
N ARG A 97 -0.33 7.56 10.67
CA ARG A 97 -1.60 6.83 10.80
C ARG A 97 -1.42 5.31 10.84
N GLY A 98 -0.27 4.81 10.38
CA GLY A 98 0.00 3.38 10.26
C GLY A 98 0.61 3.03 8.91
N SER A 99 0.94 1.74 8.74
CA SER A 99 1.47 1.20 7.50
C SER A 99 0.36 0.47 6.72
N MET A 100 0.28 0.76 5.44
CA MET A 100 -0.74 0.33 4.49
C MET A 100 -0.17 -0.75 3.56
N ASP A 101 -0.95 -1.80 3.36
CA ASP A 101 -0.66 -2.84 2.38
C ASP A 101 -0.67 -2.25 0.96
N PRO A 102 0.41 -2.41 0.18
CA PRO A 102 0.57 -1.72 -1.10
C PRO A 102 -0.28 -2.30 -2.23
N VAL A 103 -0.97 -3.42 -2.01
CA VAL A 103 -1.85 -4.06 -3.00
C VAL A 103 -3.31 -3.75 -2.68
N THR A 104 -3.69 -3.88 -1.41
CA THR A 104 -5.09 -3.76 -0.97
C THR A 104 -5.47 -2.36 -0.49
N GLY A 105 -4.51 -1.56 -0.04
CA GLY A 105 -4.77 -0.25 0.55
C GLY A 105 -5.24 -0.28 2.01
N ASN A 106 -5.27 -1.46 2.63
CA ASN A 106 -5.66 -1.60 4.03
C ASN A 106 -4.52 -1.24 4.98
N ILE A 107 -4.80 -0.42 6.00
CA ILE A 107 -3.86 -0.15 7.09
C ILE A 107 -3.88 -1.33 8.05
N TYR A 108 -2.72 -1.97 8.24
CA TYR A 108 -2.60 -3.18 9.06
C TYR A 108 -1.60 -3.05 10.21
N LYS A 109 -0.70 -2.05 10.16
CA LYS A 109 0.15 -1.68 11.30
C LYS A 109 -0.36 -0.40 11.95
N PRO A 110 -0.35 -0.32 13.29
CA PRO A 110 -0.88 0.84 13.99
C PRO A 110 0.00 2.09 13.80
N ALA A 111 -0.59 3.24 14.13
CA ALA A 111 0.09 4.52 14.21
C ALA A 111 1.30 4.46 15.17
N LYS A 112 2.27 5.34 14.91
CA LYS A 112 3.47 5.52 15.74
C LYS A 112 3.62 7.03 16.01
N PRO A 113 4.15 7.46 17.16
CA PRO A 113 4.32 8.88 17.48
C PRO A 113 5.50 9.48 16.71
N ARG A 114 5.37 9.61 15.39
CA ARG A 114 6.35 10.21 14.47
C ARG A 114 5.65 11.10 13.46
N LYS A 115 6.38 12.09 12.95
CA LYS A 115 5.94 12.97 11.86
C LYS A 115 6.90 12.82 10.68
N ILE A 116 6.39 13.13 9.49
CA ILE A 116 7.24 13.35 8.33
C ILE A 116 7.63 14.83 8.26
N ASP A 117 8.91 15.09 7.98
CA ASP A 117 9.41 16.46 7.85
C ASP A 117 8.83 17.13 6.60
N LYS A 118 8.38 18.38 6.78
CA LYS A 118 7.60 19.13 5.80
C LYS A 118 8.41 19.48 4.58
#